data_AF-A0A8J1LWZ7-F1
#
_entry.id   AF-A0A8J1LWZ7-F1
#
_cell.length_a   1.000
_cell.length_b   1.000
_cell.length_c   1.000
_cell.angle_alpha   90.00
_cell.angle_beta   90.00
_cell.angle_gamma   90.00
#
_symmetry.space_group_name_H-M   'P 1'
#
loop_
_entity.id
_entity.type
_entity.pdbx_description
1 polymer ?
#
loop_
_entity_poly.entity_id
_entity_poly.type
_entity_poly.pdbx_seq_one_letter_code
_entity_poly.pdbx_strand_id
1 'polypeptide(L)'
;MSVSSSLKFSRVNKIALFVCWGWLLTLCLIAVTVRLVEHRNFHPMVYHGVNLDQTVQEFIMQISDDIPQRSSLPQPYKKHLYDTLKVIHQPHGAKTNELVVGLEDDERLILVPEHTLREAGVAHETELAFFCHKDYQLYKANPVSKW
;
A
#
# COMPACT_ATOMS: atom_id res chain seq x y z
N MET A 1 3.02 -61.76 -49.17
CA MET A 1 3.55 -60.99 -50.32
C MET A 1 3.53 -59.51 -49.92
N SER A 2 4.67 -58.82 -50.11
CA SER A 2 5.01 -57.39 -49.85
C SER A 2 4.82 -56.90 -48.40
N VAL A 3 5.82 -56.61 -47.57
CA VAL A 3 7.14 -55.92 -47.67
C VAL A 3 7.07 -54.40 -47.93
N SER A 4 7.73 -53.67 -47.01
CA SER A 4 8.21 -52.29 -47.05
C SER A 4 7.17 -51.18 -46.77
N SER A 5 7.45 -50.12 -46.01
CA SER A 5 8.75 -49.49 -45.74
C SER A 5 8.66 -48.53 -44.54
N SER A 6 9.80 -48.35 -43.92
CA SER A 6 10.11 -47.60 -42.70
C SER A 6 10.27 -46.08 -42.91
N LEU A 7 10.44 -45.36 -41.79
CA LEU A 7 10.98 -43.99 -41.61
C LEU A 7 9.99 -42.83 -41.88
N LYS A 8 9.78 -41.86 -40.99
CA LYS A 8 10.77 -41.13 -40.17
C LYS A 8 10.13 -40.42 -38.97
N PHE A 9 10.85 -40.49 -37.86
CA PHE A 9 10.75 -39.66 -36.68
C PHE A 9 10.95 -38.17 -37.04
N SER A 10 10.04 -37.28 -36.64
CA SER A 10 10.39 -35.89 -36.36
C SER A 10 9.57 -35.36 -35.20
N ARG A 11 10.29 -35.20 -34.09
CA ARG A 11 9.91 -34.50 -32.89
C ARG A 11 10.06 -33.00 -33.21
N VAL A 12 8.96 -32.31 -33.53
CA VAL A 12 8.96 -30.85 -33.66
C VAL A 12 8.42 -30.24 -32.37
N ASN A 13 9.27 -29.40 -31.79
CA ASN A 13 9.12 -28.58 -30.60
C ASN A 13 7.73 -27.92 -30.49
N LYS A 14 7.06 -27.99 -29.33
CA LYS A 14 7.18 -27.03 -28.21
C LYS A 14 7.10 -25.57 -28.66
N ILE A 15 6.06 -24.88 -28.13
CA ILE A 15 6.03 -23.43 -27.84
C ILE A 15 5.86 -22.54 -29.08
N ALA A 16 4.68 -21.93 -29.27
CA ALA A 16 4.51 -20.58 -29.88
C ALA A 16 3.08 -20.22 -30.35
N LEU A 17 1.98 -20.72 -29.76
CA LEU A 17 0.63 -20.21 -30.14
C LEU A 17 -0.31 -19.87 -28.97
N PHE A 18 0.17 -19.87 -27.73
CA PHE A 18 -0.56 -19.30 -26.59
C PHE A 18 -0.18 -17.83 -26.34
N VAL A 19 0.04 -17.07 -27.42
CA VAL A 19 0.38 -15.64 -27.35
C VAL A 19 -0.87 -14.75 -27.55
N CYS A 20 -2.09 -15.32 -27.61
CA CYS A 20 -3.25 -14.55 -28.06
C CYS A 20 -4.36 -14.31 -27.03
N TRP A 21 -4.34 -14.92 -25.84
CA TRP A 21 -5.44 -14.82 -24.84
C TRP A 21 -4.94 -14.51 -23.41
N GLY A 22 -3.83 -13.77 -23.29
CA GLY A 22 -3.29 -13.31 -21.99
C GLY A 22 -3.45 -11.81 -21.75
N TRP A 23 -4.24 -11.13 -22.58
CA TRP A 23 -4.54 -9.69 -22.50
C TRP A 23 -5.99 -9.49 -22.06
N LEU A 24 -6.33 -10.01 -20.88
CA LEU A 24 -7.59 -9.72 -20.22
C LEU A 24 -7.26 -9.31 -18.78
N LEU A 25 -7.68 -8.09 -18.46
CA LEU A 25 -7.50 -7.37 -17.20
C LEU A 25 -6.10 -6.78 -17.02
N THR A 26 -5.90 -5.60 -17.62
CA THR A 26 -5.24 -4.53 -16.87
C THR A 26 -6.11 -4.28 -15.63
N LEU A 27 -5.95 -5.15 -14.63
CA LEU A 27 -6.39 -4.90 -13.26
C LEU A 27 -5.84 -3.52 -12.94
N CYS A 28 -6.72 -2.55 -12.74
CA CYS A 28 -6.35 -1.28 -12.14
C CYS A 28 -5.84 -1.62 -10.74
N LEU A 29 -4.56 -1.98 -10.62
CA LEU A 29 -3.94 -2.30 -9.36
C LEU A 29 -3.77 -0.97 -8.65
N ILE A 30 -4.74 -0.66 -7.79
CA ILE A 30 -4.71 0.53 -6.96
C ILE A 30 -3.49 0.40 -6.05
N ALA A 31 -2.53 1.31 -6.23
CA ALA A 31 -1.32 1.37 -5.44
C ALA A 31 -1.48 2.47 -4.40
N VAL A 32 -1.22 2.16 -3.13
CA VAL A 32 -1.28 3.12 -2.03
C VAL A 32 0.04 3.07 -1.29
N THR A 33 0.63 4.23 -1.04
CA THR A 33 1.88 4.33 -0.27
C THR A 33 1.52 4.66 1.18
N VAL A 34 1.88 3.79 2.11
CA VAL A 34 1.72 3.99 3.54
C VAL A 34 3.09 4.30 4.14
N ARG A 35 3.24 5.48 4.73
CA ARG A 35 4.43 5.91 5.45
C ARG A 35 4.24 5.57 6.92
N LEU A 36 5.06 4.67 7.44
CA LEU A 36 5.11 4.39 8.88
C LEU A 36 5.85 5.55 9.51
N VAL A 37 5.16 6.33 10.34
CA VAL A 37 5.74 7.51 10.95
C VAL A 37 6.09 7.20 12.39
N GLU A 38 7.39 7.28 12.69
CA GLU A 38 7.89 7.29 14.05
C GLU A 38 8.44 8.70 14.33
N HIS A 39 7.54 9.52 14.82
CA HIS A 39 7.62 10.96 15.07
C HIS A 39 8.18 11.88 13.95
N ARG A 40 9.48 11.88 13.59
CA ARG A 40 10.09 12.68 12.48
C ARG A 40 10.70 11.83 11.37
N ASN A 41 10.94 10.56 11.64
CA ASN A 41 11.37 9.63 10.62
C ASN A 41 10.15 8.93 10.05
N PHE A 42 10.21 8.64 8.76
CA PHE A 42 9.19 7.81 8.14
C PHE A 42 9.83 6.72 7.28
N HIS A 43 9.16 5.58 7.22
CA HIS A 43 9.51 4.49 6.33
C HIS A 43 8.37 4.27 5.34
N PRO A 44 8.55 4.57 4.04
CA PRO A 44 7.51 4.36 3.04
C PRO A 44 7.35 2.87 2.72
N MET A 45 6.09 2.44 2.62
CA MET A 45 5.71 1.08 2.21
C MET A 45 4.62 1.15 1.17
N VAL A 46 4.83 0.50 0.03
CA VAL A 46 3.85 0.50 -1.05
C VAL A 46 3.01 -0.77 -0.98
N TYR A 47 1.69 -0.59 -1.00
CA TYR A 47 0.70 -1.65 -1.08
C TYR A 47 0.05 -1.62 -2.45
N HIS A 48 0.04 -2.76 -3.13
CA HIS A 48 -0.56 -2.92 -4.47
C HIS A 48 -1.84 -3.73 -4.38
N GLY A 49 -2.83 -3.39 -5.22
CA GLY A 49 -4.10 -4.13 -5.28
C GLY A 49 -5.00 -3.84 -4.07
N VAL A 50 -4.94 -2.64 -3.50
CA VAL A 50 -5.77 -2.24 -2.36
C VAL A 50 -7.22 -2.14 -2.81
N ASN A 51 -8.13 -2.80 -2.09
CA ASN A 51 -9.57 -2.68 -2.33
C ASN A 51 -10.08 -1.36 -1.73
N LEU A 52 -10.62 -0.44 -2.53
CA LEU A 52 -11.13 0.84 -2.02
C LEU A 52 -12.47 0.72 -1.28
N ASP A 53 -13.20 -0.37 -1.51
CA ASP A 53 -14.51 -0.59 -0.89
C ASP A 53 -14.38 -1.32 0.47
N GLN A 54 -13.16 -1.69 0.88
CA GLN A 54 -12.89 -2.18 2.23
C GLN A 54 -12.90 -1.02 3.25
N THR A 55 -13.18 -1.35 4.50
CA THR A 55 -13.17 -0.36 5.58
C THR A 55 -11.74 0.06 5.95
N VAL A 56 -11.60 1.27 6.47
CA VAL A 56 -10.32 1.76 6.98
C VAL A 56 -9.80 0.85 8.11
N GLN A 57 -10.69 0.36 8.98
CA GLN A 57 -10.33 -0.55 10.05
C GLN A 57 -9.73 -1.87 9.55
N GLU A 58 -10.35 -2.50 8.55
CA GLU A 58 -9.82 -3.74 7.94
C GLU A 58 -8.44 -3.49 7.33
N PHE A 59 -8.26 -2.35 6.68
CA PHE A 59 -6.97 -1.98 6.10
C PHE A 59 -5.88 -1.76 7.16
N ILE A 60 -6.22 -1.10 8.28
CA ILE A 60 -5.32 -0.93 9.43
C ILE A 60 -4.92 -2.30 10.00
N MET A 61 -5.88 -3.22 10.19
CA MET A 61 -5.59 -4.56 10.69
C MET A 61 -4.65 -5.32 9.75
N GLN A 62 -4.86 -5.22 8.43
CA GLN A 62 -4.00 -5.83 7.43
C GLN A 62 -2.57 -5.30 7.50
N ILE A 63 -2.41 -3.97 7.58
CA ILE A 63 -1.09 -3.34 7.71
C ILE A 63 -0.40 -3.78 9.02
N SER A 64 -1.13 -3.77 10.13
CA SER A 64 -0.60 -4.12 11.44
C SER A 64 -0.12 -5.58 11.53
N ASP A 65 -0.75 -6.51 10.82
CA ASP A 65 -0.29 -7.90 10.73
C ASP A 65 0.93 -8.06 9.79
N ASP A 66 1.02 -7.24 8.74
CA ASP A 66 2.12 -7.28 7.76
C ASP A 66 3.44 -6.68 8.30
N ILE A 67 3.37 -5.59 9.08
CA ILE A 67 4.55 -4.91 9.67
C ILE A 67 5.54 -5.88 10.37
N PRO A 68 5.13 -6.75 11.30
CA PRO A 68 6.06 -7.66 11.97
C PRO A 68 6.68 -8.69 11.01
N GLN A 69 5.94 -9.12 9.99
CA GLN A 69 6.35 -10.16 9.04
C GLN A 69 7.43 -9.68 8.06
N ARG A 70 7.48 -8.38 7.75
CA ARG A 70 8.44 -7.84 6.78
C ARG A 70 9.87 -7.83 7.33
N SER A 71 10.76 -8.57 6.68
CA SER A 71 12.19 -8.59 7.01
C SER A 71 12.93 -7.29 6.65
N SER A 72 12.37 -6.48 5.74
CA SER A 72 12.95 -5.19 5.32
C SER A 72 12.79 -4.08 6.35
N LEU A 73 11.88 -4.23 7.32
CA LEU A 73 11.62 -3.22 8.34
C LEU A 73 12.57 -3.36 9.52
N PRO A 74 13.21 -2.26 9.98
CA PRO A 74 14.03 -2.30 11.17
C PRO A 74 13.17 -2.51 12.43
N GLN A 75 13.77 -3.12 13.46
CA GLN A 75 13.09 -3.50 14.70
C GLN A 75 12.29 -2.37 15.41
N PRO A 76 12.72 -1.08 15.41
CA PRO A 76 11.97 0.00 16.04
C PRO A 76 10.55 0.14 15.46
N TYR A 77 10.42 0.15 14.13
CA TYR A 77 9.13 0.25 13.45
C TYR A 77 8.22 -0.94 13.74
N LYS A 78 8.77 -2.12 14.07
CA LYS A 78 7.98 -3.30 14.44
C LYS A 78 7.46 -3.28 15.87
N LYS A 79 8.14 -2.56 16.77
CA LYS A 79 7.78 -2.45 18.19
C LYS A 79 6.85 -1.27 18.46
N HIS A 80 6.81 -0.31 17.54
CA HIS A 80 5.95 0.86 17.65
C HIS A 80 4.47 0.49 17.44
N LEU A 81 3.58 1.21 18.12
CA LEU A 81 2.13 1.03 18.00
C LEU A 81 1.60 1.97 16.92
N TYR A 82 0.71 1.48 16.07
CA TYR A 82 0.10 2.29 15.03
C TYR A 82 -1.41 2.05 15.03
N ASP A 83 -2.15 3.14 15.08
CA ASP A 83 -3.61 3.08 15.27
C ASP A 83 -4.37 3.91 14.24
N THR A 84 -3.74 4.96 13.70
CA THR A 84 -4.45 5.97 12.90
C THR A 84 -3.77 6.21 11.56
N LEU A 85 -4.60 6.31 10.52
CA LEU A 85 -4.19 6.72 9.18
C LEU A 85 -4.56 8.19 8.93
N LYS A 86 -3.68 8.92 8.26
CA LYS A 86 -3.95 10.29 7.76
C LYS A 86 -3.50 10.43 6.31
N VAL A 87 -4.28 11.09 5.47
CA VAL A 87 -3.85 11.42 4.10
C VAL A 87 -2.79 12.53 4.14
N ILE A 88 -1.61 12.27 3.57
CA ILE A 88 -0.54 13.27 3.41
C ILE A 88 -0.62 13.91 2.03
N HIS A 89 -0.78 13.08 1.00
CA HIS A 89 -0.76 13.52 -0.38
C HIS A 89 -1.80 12.77 -1.20
N GLN A 90 -2.51 13.53 -2.04
CA GLN A 90 -3.45 12.98 -3.02
C GLN A 90 -2.90 13.23 -4.43
N PRO A 91 -3.10 12.28 -5.36
CA PRO A 91 -2.76 12.49 -6.76
C PRO A 91 -3.61 13.66 -7.27
N HIS A 92 -2.94 14.68 -7.82
CA HIS A 92 -3.54 15.95 -8.26
C HIS A 92 -3.97 16.93 -7.15
N GLY A 93 -3.66 16.64 -5.89
CA GLY A 93 -3.76 17.62 -4.79
C GLY A 93 -2.58 18.60 -4.79
N ALA A 94 -2.74 19.74 -4.09
CA ALA A 94 -1.62 20.61 -3.81
C ALA A 94 -0.57 19.83 -2.99
N LYS A 95 0.69 19.85 -3.45
CA LYS A 95 1.79 19.23 -2.73
C LYS A 95 2.04 20.03 -1.44
N THR A 96 1.71 19.46 -0.30
CA THR A 96 2.05 20.03 1.01
C THR A 96 3.57 19.95 1.19
N ASN A 97 4.16 20.99 1.78
CA ASN A 97 5.61 21.04 2.04
C ASN A 97 6.04 20.17 3.24
N GLU A 98 5.08 19.53 3.91
CA GLU A 98 5.30 18.74 5.13
C GLU A 98 5.52 17.26 4.79
N LEU A 99 6.74 16.78 5.03
CA LEU A 99 7.20 15.46 4.60
C LEU A 99 6.72 14.30 5.48
N VAL A 100 6.31 14.58 6.72
CA VAL A 100 6.08 13.55 7.76
C VAL A 100 4.60 13.44 8.10
N VAL A 101 4.07 14.37 8.91
CA VAL A 101 2.65 14.52 9.24
C VAL A 101 2.40 16.01 9.51
N GLY A 102 1.59 16.65 8.68
CA GLY A 102 1.17 18.04 8.91
C GLY A 102 0.16 18.14 10.05
N LEU A 103 0.08 19.29 10.72
CA LEU A 103 -0.95 19.57 11.74
C LEU A 103 -2.24 20.17 11.13
N GLU A 104 -2.24 20.41 9.83
CA GLU A 104 -3.34 21.04 9.11
C GLU A 104 -4.47 20.03 8.83
N ASP A 105 -5.71 20.55 8.81
CA ASP A 105 -6.95 19.87 8.38
C ASP A 105 -7.15 18.44 8.90
N ASP A 106 -6.90 18.21 10.20
CA ASP A 106 -7.05 16.90 10.86
C ASP A 106 -8.42 16.27 10.67
N GLU A 107 -9.49 17.06 10.73
CA GLU A 107 -10.87 16.56 10.66
C GLU A 107 -11.20 15.90 9.32
N ARG A 108 -10.55 16.36 8.24
CA ARG A 108 -10.78 15.86 6.89
C ARG A 108 -9.75 14.83 6.46
N LEU A 109 -8.51 14.99 6.91
CA LEU A 109 -7.39 14.16 6.46
C LEU A 109 -7.20 12.90 7.31
N ILE A 110 -7.67 12.88 8.57
CA ILE A 110 -7.61 11.67 9.40
C ILE A 110 -8.75 10.72 8.98
N LEU A 111 -8.38 9.47 8.68
CA LEU A 111 -9.34 8.48 8.20
C LEU A 111 -10.15 7.94 9.38
N VAL A 112 -11.48 7.98 9.24
CA VAL A 112 -12.42 7.40 10.20
C VAL A 112 -12.47 5.88 9.97
N PRO A 113 -12.28 5.03 11.01
CA PRO A 113 -12.19 3.57 10.86
C PRO A 113 -13.43 2.93 10.25
N GLU A 114 -14.61 3.52 10.46
CA GLU A 114 -15.91 3.01 10.01
C GLU A 114 -16.21 3.32 8.54
N HIS A 115 -15.52 4.30 7.94
CA HIS A 115 -15.68 4.64 6.53
C HIS A 115 -14.92 3.67 5.63
N THR A 116 -15.35 3.56 4.37
CA THR A 116 -14.56 2.89 3.33
C THR A 116 -13.35 3.74 2.94
N LEU A 117 -12.30 3.11 2.41
CA LEU A 117 -11.13 3.84 1.89
C LEU A 117 -11.53 4.85 0.80
N ARG A 118 -12.52 4.51 -0.03
CA ARG A 118 -13.09 5.40 -1.04
C ARG A 118 -13.74 6.64 -0.44
N GLU A 119 -14.61 6.48 0.55
CA GLU A 119 -15.29 7.60 1.23
C GLU A 119 -14.32 8.49 2.01
N ALA A 120 -13.26 7.88 2.55
CA ALA A 120 -12.15 8.56 3.18
C ALA A 120 -11.25 9.34 2.19
N GLY A 121 -11.54 9.29 0.88
CA GLY A 121 -10.81 10.03 -0.15
C GLY A 121 -9.49 9.38 -0.57
N VAL A 122 -9.32 8.07 -0.36
CA VAL A 122 -8.18 7.30 -0.86
C VAL A 122 -8.42 6.91 -2.32
N ALA A 123 -7.41 7.17 -3.15
CA ALA A 123 -7.38 6.82 -4.57
C ALA A 123 -6.03 6.16 -4.94
N HIS A 124 -5.91 5.71 -6.19
CA HIS A 124 -4.63 5.24 -6.74
C HIS A 124 -3.54 6.30 -6.56
N GLU A 125 -2.34 5.91 -6.10
CA GLU A 125 -1.20 6.77 -5.77
C GLU A 125 -1.39 7.73 -4.57
N THR A 126 -2.40 7.48 -3.74
CA THR A 126 -2.53 8.24 -2.48
C THR A 126 -1.43 7.86 -1.50
N GLU A 127 -0.87 8.87 -0.82
CA GLU A 127 0.09 8.66 0.26
C GLU A 127 -0.59 8.88 1.62
N LEU A 128 -0.51 7.86 2.47
CA LEU A 128 -1.05 7.84 3.82
C LEU A 128 0.09 7.85 4.84
N ALA A 129 -0.07 8.57 5.95
CA ALA A 129 0.70 8.42 7.16
C ALA A 129 0.04 7.37 8.06
N PHE A 130 0.82 6.49 8.67
CA PHE A 130 0.37 5.59 9.72
C PHE A 130 1.14 5.87 11.01
N PHE A 131 0.43 6.22 12.08
CA PHE A 131 1.03 6.67 13.35
C PHE A 131 0.14 6.35 14.56
N CYS A 132 0.69 6.50 15.77
CA CYS A 132 -0.07 6.43 17.02
C CYS A 132 -0.82 7.74 17.29
N HIS A 133 -2.15 7.68 17.41
CA HIS A 133 -2.97 8.88 17.67
C HIS A 133 -2.55 9.61 18.95
N LYS A 134 -2.19 8.86 19.99
CA LYS A 134 -1.80 9.41 21.29
C LYS A 134 -0.55 10.29 21.17
N ASP A 135 0.47 9.79 20.47
CA ASP A 135 1.73 10.51 20.27
C ASP A 135 1.52 11.75 19.41
N TYR A 136 0.62 11.65 18.42
CA TYR A 136 0.20 12.79 17.61
C TYR A 136 -0.47 13.90 18.44
N GLN A 137 -1.39 13.56 19.36
CA GLN A 137 -2.02 14.54 20.23
C GLN A 137 -1.02 15.22 21.17
N LEU A 138 -0.04 14.47 21.68
CA LEU A 138 1.05 15.02 22.50
C LEU A 138 1.93 16.00 21.70
N TYR A 139 2.25 15.65 20.45
CA TYR A 139 2.98 16.53 19.54
C TYR A 139 2.20 17.81 19.22
N LYS A 140 0.90 17.69 18.95
CA LYS A 140 0.01 18.82 18.69
C LYS A 140 -0.07 19.78 19.88
N ALA A 141 -0.10 19.24 21.11
CA ALA A 141 -0.08 20.04 22.33
C ALA A 141 1.27 20.73 22.59
N ASN A 142 2.38 20.16 22.12
CA ASN A 142 3.74 20.70 22.31
C ASN A 142 4.61 20.56 21.05
N PRO A 143 4.44 21.44 20.04
CA PRO A 143 5.15 21.35 18.77
C PRO A 143 6.67 21.57 18.88
N VAL A 144 7.14 22.02 20.06
CA VAL A 144 8.54 22.38 20.34
C VAL A 144 9.35 21.23 20.93
N SER A 145 8.73 20.09 21.29
CA SER A 145 9.50 18.94 21.75
C SER A 145 10.35 18.40 20.60
N LYS A 146 11.59 18.91 20.53
CA LYS A 146 12.75 18.14 20.07
C LYS A 146 12.73 16.86 20.88
N TRP A 147 12.29 15.80 20.25
CA TRP A 147 12.50 14.44 20.69
C TRP A 147 13.71 13.94 19.88
#